data_AF-A0A381X2U0-F1
#
_entry.id   AF-A0A381X2U0-F1
#
_cell.length_a   1.000
_cell.length_b   1.000
_cell.length_c   1.000
_cell.angle_alpha   90.00
_cell.angle_beta   90.00
_cell.angle_gamma   90.00
#
_symmetry.space_group_name_H-M   'P 1'
#
loop_
_entity.id
_entity.type
_entity.pdbx_description
1 polymer ?
#
loop_
_entity_poly.entity_id
_entity_poly.type
_entity_poly.pdbx_seq_one_letter_code
_entity_poly.pdbx_strand_id
1 'polypeptide(L)'
;MTPQEKAERQAVKDYLGALSDSAPKRGRKRTADNVNARITAIGETMNNASAIRRLSLVQERLDLEAELTTMARATRIDMGSLETGFIKAASSYGSRRSISYAAWREMGVPATTLKAAGIRRTRRSSSG
;
A
#
# COMPACT_ATOMS: atom_id res chain seq x y z
N MET A 1 -13.11 11.91 24.99
CA MET A 1 -12.88 10.96 23.88
C MET A 1 -13.42 9.60 24.28
N THR A 2 -14.49 9.17 23.62
CA THR A 2 -15.20 7.91 23.89
C THR A 2 -14.39 6.68 23.41
N PRO A 3 -14.70 5.47 23.89
CA PRO A 3 -14.08 4.24 23.37
C PRO A 3 -14.26 4.08 21.85
N GLN A 4 -15.43 4.47 21.33
CA GLN A 4 -15.71 4.46 19.89
C GLN A 4 -14.80 5.42 19.13
N GLU A 5 -14.62 6.65 19.59
CA GLU A 5 -13.72 7.62 18.94
C GLU A 5 -12.25 7.16 18.97
N LYS A 6 -11.85 6.39 19.99
CA LYS A 6 -10.52 5.77 20.07
C LYS A 6 -10.36 4.69 19.01
N ALA A 7 -11.34 3.79 18.88
CA ALA A 7 -11.35 2.76 17.86
C ALA A 7 -11.36 3.35 16.44
N GLU A 8 -12.17 4.38 16.20
CA GLU A 8 -12.21 5.08 14.91
C GLU A 8 -10.86 5.71 14.55
N ARG A 9 -10.24 6.43 15.50
CA ARG A 9 -8.91 7.02 15.30
C ARG A 9 -7.87 5.96 15.00
N GLN A 10 -7.92 4.83 15.71
CA GLN A 10 -6.97 3.74 15.54
C GLN A 10 -7.11 3.10 14.15
N ALA A 11 -8.32 2.76 13.73
CA ALA A 11 -8.59 2.21 12.41
C ALA A 11 -8.14 3.15 11.27
N VAL A 12 -8.39 4.46 11.41
CA VAL A 12 -7.91 5.46 10.45
C VAL A 12 -6.38 5.52 10.42
N LYS A 13 -5.74 5.53 11.59
CA LYS A 13 -4.27 5.57 11.70
C LYS A 13 -3.61 4.35 11.08
N ASP A 14 -4.12 3.15 11.37
CA ASP A 14 -3.52 1.89 10.91
C ASP A 14 -3.59 1.76 9.39
N TYR A 15 -4.74 2.09 8.80
CA TYR A 15 -4.91 2.05 7.36
C TYR A 15 -4.05 3.10 6.64
N LEU A 16 -4.00 4.35 7.13
CA LEU A 16 -3.14 5.38 6.53
C LEU A 16 -1.64 5.08 6.69
N GLY A 17 -1.25 4.50 7.83
CA GLY A 17 0.11 4.02 8.06
C GLY A 17 0.50 2.95 7.05
N ALA A 18 -0.34 1.93 6.90
CA ALA A 18 -0.10 0.86 5.95
C ALA A 18 -0.12 1.33 4.48
N LEU A 19 -0.95 2.33 4.13
CA LEU A 19 -0.88 2.99 2.81
C LEU A 19 0.44 3.73 2.59
N SER A 20 0.98 4.37 3.63
CA SER A 20 2.25 5.08 3.56
C SER A 20 3.43 4.11 3.40
N ASP A 21 3.41 2.99 4.12
CA ASP A 21 4.41 1.92 4.00
C ASP A 21 4.32 1.15 2.67
N SER A 22 3.12 1.05 2.09
CA SER A 22 2.88 0.37 0.81
C SER A 22 2.96 1.28 -0.42
N ALA A 23 3.11 2.60 -0.25
CA ALA A 23 3.18 3.55 -1.34
C ALA A 23 4.45 3.30 -2.21
N PRO A 24 4.30 3.01 -3.52
CA PRO A 24 5.44 2.80 -4.39
C PRO A 24 6.20 4.12 -4.59
N LYS A 25 7.52 4.13 -4.34
CA LYS A 25 8.39 5.25 -4.72
C LYS A 25 8.24 5.51 -6.22
N ARG A 26 7.91 6.75 -6.60
CA ARG A 26 7.64 7.20 -7.98
C ARG A 26 8.72 6.71 -8.96
N GLY A 27 8.33 5.89 -9.93
CA GLY A 27 9.17 5.48 -11.07
C GLY A 27 9.11 3.97 -11.33
N ARG A 28 8.04 3.50 -11.97
CA ARG A 28 7.83 2.13 -12.48
C ARG A 28 7.79 1.05 -11.38
N LYS A 29 6.61 0.45 -11.16
CA LYS A 29 6.43 -0.68 -10.24
C LYS A 29 7.38 -1.82 -10.62
N ARG A 30 8.34 -2.13 -9.75
CA ARG A 30 8.80 -3.52 -9.61
C ARG A 30 7.63 -4.27 -8.98
N THR A 31 7.03 -5.20 -9.72
CA THR A 31 5.97 -6.09 -9.23
C THR A 31 6.58 -7.42 -8.83
N ALA A 32 5.97 -8.15 -7.89
CA ALA A 32 6.43 -9.49 -7.51
C ALA A 32 6.58 -10.41 -8.73
N ASP A 33 5.69 -10.27 -9.72
CA ASP A 33 5.76 -10.96 -11.01
C ASP A 33 7.04 -10.61 -11.81
N ASN A 34 7.36 -9.32 -11.96
CA ASN A 34 8.61 -8.89 -12.61
C ASN A 34 9.86 -9.33 -11.85
N VAL A 35 9.80 -9.36 -10.51
CA VAL A 35 10.91 -9.86 -9.68
C VAL A 35 11.10 -11.37 -9.89
N ASN A 36 10.03 -12.15 -9.90
CA ASN A 36 10.09 -13.58 -10.20
C ASN A 36 10.60 -13.84 -11.63
N ALA A 37 10.10 -13.11 -12.62
CA ALA A 37 10.59 -13.21 -14.00
C ALA A 37 12.10 -12.93 -14.10
N ARG A 38 12.60 -11.96 -13.32
CA ARG A 38 14.04 -11.66 -13.26
C ARG A 38 14.84 -12.80 -12.60
N ILE A 39 14.34 -13.38 -11.51
CA ILE A 39 14.95 -14.54 -10.85
C ILE A 39 15.06 -15.72 -11.83
N THR A 40 14.01 -15.99 -12.61
CA THR A 40 14.02 -17.03 -13.65
C THR A 40 15.09 -16.76 -14.70
N ALA A 41 15.13 -15.55 -15.26
CA ALA A 41 16.12 -15.16 -16.27
C ALA A 41 17.58 -15.23 -15.75
N ILE A 42 17.79 -14.91 -14.47
CA ILE A 42 19.10 -15.07 -13.82
C ILE A 42 19.51 -16.55 -13.82
N GLY A 43 18.59 -17.46 -13.48
CA GLY A 43 18.84 -18.91 -13.50
C GLY A 43 19.29 -19.40 -14.88
N GLU A 44 18.63 -18.95 -15.94
CA GLU A 44 19.00 -19.31 -17.32
C GLU A 44 20.38 -18.75 -17.70
N THR A 45 20.66 -17.49 -17.31
CA THR A 45 21.94 -16.83 -17.59
C THR A 45 23.11 -17.53 -16.88
N MET A 46 22.86 -18.06 -15.68
CA MET A 46 23.88 -18.77 -14.91
C MET A 46 24.40 -20.03 -15.61
N ASN A 47 23.61 -20.69 -16.46
CA ASN A 47 24.02 -21.95 -17.11
C ASN A 47 25.30 -21.78 -17.95
N ASN A 48 25.45 -20.64 -18.61
CA ASN A 48 26.58 -20.35 -19.50
C ASN A 48 27.56 -19.30 -18.94
N ALA A 49 27.34 -18.84 -17.70
CA ALA A 49 28.15 -17.81 -17.09
C ALA A 49 29.48 -18.34 -16.52
N SER A 50 30.55 -17.53 -16.63
CA SER A 50 31.82 -17.79 -15.96
C SER A 50 31.68 -17.76 -14.43
N ALA A 51 32.65 -18.33 -13.71
CA ALA A 51 32.59 -18.45 -12.24
C ALA A 51 32.36 -17.10 -11.52
N ILE A 52 33.07 -16.05 -11.93
CA ILE A 52 32.91 -14.70 -11.37
C ILE A 52 31.53 -14.14 -11.70
N ARG A 53 31.04 -14.34 -12.93
CA ARG A 53 29.71 -13.85 -13.33
C ARG A 53 28.59 -14.58 -12.59
N ARG A 54 28.72 -15.89 -12.36
CA ARG A 54 27.79 -16.68 -11.53
C ARG A 54 27.70 -16.13 -10.12
N LEU A 55 28.83 -15.77 -9.49
CA LEU A 55 28.81 -15.20 -8.15
C LEU A 55 27.98 -13.91 -8.07
N SER A 56 28.16 -12.99 -9.02
CA SER A 56 27.36 -11.75 -9.08
C SER A 56 25.88 -12.03 -9.31
N LEU A 57 25.55 -12.97 -10.20
CA LEU A 57 24.16 -13.37 -10.49
C LEU A 57 23.48 -14.04 -9.28
N VAL A 58 24.22 -14.83 -8.50
CA VAL A 58 23.73 -15.40 -7.25
C VAL A 58 23.39 -14.29 -6.24
N GLN A 59 24.23 -13.27 -6.10
CA GLN A 59 23.91 -12.14 -5.23
C GLN A 59 22.66 -11.39 -5.69
N GLU A 60 22.55 -11.09 -6.99
CA GLU A 60 21.36 -10.46 -7.55
C GLU A 60 20.10 -11.29 -7.27
N ARG A 61 20.17 -12.63 -7.35
CA ARG A 61 19.05 -13.51 -7.00
C ARG A 61 18.67 -13.41 -5.52
N LEU A 62 19.64 -13.44 -4.61
CA LEU A 62 19.40 -13.35 -3.16
C LEU A 62 18.77 -12.01 -2.77
N ASP A 63 19.23 -10.90 -3.35
CA ASP A 63 18.63 -9.58 -3.15
C ASP A 63 17.16 -9.56 -3.60
N LEU A 64 16.86 -10.18 -4.75
CA LEU A 64 15.49 -10.26 -5.27
C LEU A 64 14.57 -11.15 -4.43
N GLU A 65 15.08 -12.27 -3.89
CA GLU A 65 14.35 -13.14 -2.97
C GLU A 65 14.06 -12.42 -1.63
N ALA A 66 15.00 -11.62 -1.13
CA ALA A 66 14.79 -10.77 0.04
C ALA A 66 13.76 -9.65 -0.22
N GLU A 67 13.76 -9.07 -1.41
CA GLU A 67 12.74 -8.11 -1.85
C GLU A 67 11.35 -8.76 -1.86
N LEU A 68 11.20 -9.96 -2.45
CA LEU A 68 9.95 -10.71 -2.44
C LEU A 68 9.46 -11.03 -1.02
N THR A 69 10.37 -11.40 -0.12
CA THR A 69 10.03 -11.66 1.28
C THR A 69 9.51 -10.39 1.97
N THR A 70 10.11 -9.24 1.68
CA THR A 70 9.67 -7.94 2.21
C THR A 70 8.30 -7.55 1.64
N MET A 71 8.09 -7.73 0.34
CA MET A 71 6.78 -7.53 -0.31
C MET A 71 5.71 -8.44 0.30
N ALA A 72 6.02 -9.73 0.53
CA ALA A 72 5.10 -10.67 1.13
C ALA A 72 4.76 -10.32 2.59
N ARG A 73 5.71 -9.77 3.36
CA ARG A 73 5.45 -9.25 4.71
C ARG A 73 4.55 -8.01 4.68
N ALA A 74 4.74 -7.11 3.71
CA ALA A 74 3.81 -6.00 3.50
C ALA A 74 2.40 -6.50 3.14
N THR A 75 2.28 -7.60 2.39
CA THR A 75 1.00 -8.28 2.13
C THR A 75 0.41 -8.99 3.37
N ARG A 76 1.24 -9.40 4.35
CA ARG A 76 0.76 -9.95 5.64
C ARG A 76 0.12 -8.90 6.55
N ILE A 77 0.40 -7.61 6.34
CA ILE A 77 -0.50 -6.57 6.86
C ILE A 77 -1.80 -6.77 6.08
N ASP A 78 -2.82 -7.32 6.74
CA ASP A 78 -4.11 -7.60 6.11
C ASP A 78 -4.79 -6.28 5.73
N MET A 79 -4.40 -5.76 4.56
CA MET A 79 -4.90 -4.51 4.04
C MET A 79 -6.41 -4.56 3.82
N GLY A 80 -6.98 -5.74 3.55
CA GLY A 80 -8.43 -5.90 3.45
C GLY A 80 -9.12 -5.68 4.80
N SER A 81 -8.56 -6.24 5.89
CA SER A 81 -9.06 -6.01 7.24
C SER A 81 -8.88 -4.57 7.70
N LEU A 82 -7.73 -3.94 7.42
CA LEU A 82 -7.47 -2.53 7.72
C LEU A 82 -8.40 -1.60 6.92
N GLU A 83 -8.60 -1.87 5.64
CA GLU A 83 -9.53 -1.13 4.78
C GLU A 83 -10.96 -1.26 5.28
N THR A 84 -11.37 -2.46 5.72
CA THR A 84 -12.70 -2.69 6.30
C THR A 84 -12.88 -1.89 7.60
N GLY A 85 -11.87 -1.86 8.46
CA GLY A 85 -11.85 -1.03 9.67
C GLY A 85 -11.95 0.45 9.35
N PHE A 86 -11.19 0.91 8.36
CA PHE A 86 -11.23 2.27 7.85
C PHE A 86 -12.62 2.64 7.31
N ILE A 87 -13.23 1.82 6.47
CA ILE A 87 -14.56 2.04 5.88
C ILE A 87 -15.62 2.29 6.95
N LYS A 88 -15.57 1.53 8.06
CA LYS A 88 -16.50 1.68 9.18
C LYS A 88 -16.29 2.97 9.98
N ALA A 89 -15.05 3.45 10.07
CA ALA A 89 -14.67 4.57 10.92
C ALA A 89 -14.63 5.94 10.20
N ALA A 90 -14.23 5.96 8.93
CA ALA A 90 -13.73 7.15 8.25
C ALA A 90 -14.78 8.27 8.12
N SER A 91 -16.06 7.93 7.92
CA SER A 91 -17.13 8.93 7.79
C SER A 91 -17.39 9.68 9.09
N SER A 92 -17.55 8.97 10.21
CA SER A 92 -17.73 9.57 11.54
C SER A 92 -16.48 10.37 11.95
N TYR A 93 -15.29 9.77 11.76
CA TYR A 93 -14.02 10.41 12.08
C TYR A 93 -13.80 11.70 11.30
N GLY A 94 -14.06 11.67 9.98
CA GLY A 94 -13.85 12.79 9.07
C GLY A 94 -14.87 13.91 9.26
N SER A 95 -16.13 13.57 9.49
CA SER A 95 -17.20 14.55 9.73
C SER A 95 -16.95 15.38 10.99
N ARG A 96 -16.53 14.75 12.09
CA ARG A 96 -16.18 15.44 13.35
C ARG A 96 -14.99 16.41 13.19
N ARG A 97 -14.12 16.18 12.20
CA ARG A 97 -12.87 16.91 11.97
C ARG A 97 -12.89 17.77 10.72
N SER A 98 -14.03 17.88 10.04
CA SER A 98 -14.15 18.59 8.76
C SER A 98 -13.12 18.15 7.70
N ILE A 99 -12.80 16.85 7.63
CA ILE A 99 -11.85 16.30 6.64
C ILE A 99 -12.56 16.11 5.30
N SER A 100 -12.06 16.80 4.28
CA SER A 100 -12.64 16.75 2.93
C SER A 100 -12.26 15.47 2.17
N TYR A 101 -13.08 15.12 1.17
CA TYR A 101 -12.75 14.04 0.21
C TYR A 101 -11.36 14.24 -0.43
N ALA A 102 -11.00 15.48 -0.77
CA ALA A 102 -9.71 15.80 -1.36
C ALA A 102 -8.55 15.46 -0.41
N ALA A 103 -8.68 15.78 0.88
CA ALA A 103 -7.64 15.47 1.87
C ALA A 103 -7.38 13.95 1.97
N TRP A 104 -8.43 13.13 1.92
CA TRP A 104 -8.25 11.66 1.89
C TRP A 104 -7.53 11.17 0.62
N ARG A 105 -7.84 11.78 -0.53
CA ARG A 105 -7.21 11.44 -1.81
C ARG A 105 -5.73 11.82 -1.85
N GLU A 106 -5.36 12.96 -1.26
CA GLU A 106 -3.95 13.38 -1.13
C GLU A 106 -3.15 12.39 -0.26
N MET A 107 -3.78 11.79 0.76
CA MET A 107 -3.18 10.74 1.59
C MET A 107 -3.13 9.36 0.91
N GLY A 108 -3.49 9.26 -0.37
CA GLY A 108 -3.40 8.02 -1.14
C GLY A 108 -4.60 7.08 -1.00
N VAL A 109 -5.67 7.46 -0.27
CA VAL A 109 -6.85 6.61 -0.10
C VAL A 109 -7.59 6.44 -1.44
N PRO A 110 -7.90 5.21 -1.90
CA PRO A 110 -8.63 4.97 -3.14
C PRO A 110 -10.05 5.57 -3.13
N ALA A 111 -10.52 6.03 -4.29
CA ALA A 111 -11.87 6.56 -4.44
C ALA A 111 -12.96 5.50 -4.16
N THR A 112 -12.67 4.23 -4.47
CA THR A 112 -13.53 3.07 -4.17
C THR A 112 -13.71 2.88 -2.67
N THR A 113 -12.61 2.97 -1.90
CA THR A 113 -12.61 2.90 -0.44
C THR A 113 -13.41 4.06 0.18
N LEU A 114 -13.23 5.28 -0.31
CA LEU A 114 -14.00 6.45 0.15
C LEU A 114 -15.49 6.32 -0.15
N LYS A 115 -15.84 5.79 -1.33
CA LYS A 115 -17.23 5.49 -1.69
C LYS A 115 -17.82 4.45 -0.75
N ALA A 116 -17.09 3.39 -0.45
CA ALA A 116 -17.52 2.34 0.50
C ALA A 116 -17.69 2.90 1.92
N ALA A 117 -16.83 3.84 2.33
CA ALA A 117 -16.94 4.57 3.60
C ALA A 117 -18.08 5.60 3.62
N GLY A 118 -18.82 5.80 2.52
CA GLY A 118 -19.87 6.82 2.43
C GLY A 118 -19.36 8.26 2.28
N ILE A 119 -18.06 8.45 2.08
CA ILE A 119 -17.44 9.77 1.89
C ILE A 119 -17.58 10.16 0.42
N ARG A 120 -18.58 11.00 0.14
CA ARG A 120 -18.84 11.47 -1.23
C ARG A 120 -17.93 12.63 -1.59
N ARG A 121 -17.59 12.73 -2.88
CA ARG A 121 -16.96 13.91 -3.46
C ARG A 121 -17.96 15.06 -3.41
N THR A 122 -17.91 15.87 -2.38
CA THR A 122 -18.71 17.09 -2.31
C THR A 122 -18.16 18.09 -3.32
N ARG A 123 -18.97 18.47 -4.31
CA ARG A 123 -18.78 19.78 -4.96
C ARG A 123 -19.09 20.79 -3.87
N ARG A 124 -18.15 21.67 -3.57
CA ARG A 124 -18.42 22.85 -2.75
C ARG A 124 -19.48 23.65 -3.50
N SER A 125 -20.75 23.52 -3.12
CA SER A 125 -21.78 24.46 -3.51
C SER A 125 -21.44 25.77 -2.82
N SER A 126 -20.79 26.67 -3.54
CA SER A 126 -20.77 28.08 -3.22
C SER A 126 -22.21 28.59 -3.31
N SER A 127 -22.90 28.66 -2.18
CA SER A 127 -24.11 29.48 -2.07
C SER A 127 -23.64 30.94 -2.01
N GLY A 128 -24.16 31.74 -2.93
CA GLY A 128 -23.98 33.19 -2.98
C GLY A 128 -24.88 33.93 -2.00
#